data_AF-A0A1H3JVY4-F1
#
_entry.id   AF-A0A1H3JVY4-F1
#
_cell.length_a   1.000
_cell.length_b   1.000
_cell.length_c   1.000
_cell.angle_alpha   90.00
_cell.angle_beta   90.00
_cell.angle_gamma   90.00
#
_symmetry.space_group_name_H-M   'P 1'
#
loop_
_entity.id
_entity.type
_entity.pdbx_description
1 polymer ?
#
loop_
_entity_poly.entity_id
_entity_poly.type
_entity_poly.pdbx_seq_one_letter_code
_entity_poly.pdbx_strand_id
1 'polypeptide(L)' 'MVDSWCESLRLPNGRKISGGAARNRRIADAGGMDCIVEEVARDAATRALARANAAVETRVIITKLQKSSKNRNKIAAT' A
#
# COMPACT_ATOMS: atom_id res chain seq x y z
N MET A 1 10.19 19.68 13.46
CA MET A 1 9.13 18.70 13.18
C MET A 1 8.80 18.04 14.50
N VAL A 2 7.58 18.21 15.02
CA VAL A 2 7.15 17.52 16.25
C VAL A 2 6.68 16.14 15.81
N ASP A 3 7.34 15.10 16.29
CA ASP A 3 6.94 13.71 16.02
C ASP A 3 5.55 13.48 16.64
N SER A 4 4.55 13.20 15.80
CA SER A 4 3.16 12.98 16.23
C SER A 4 3.03 11.79 17.18
N TRP A 5 3.97 10.85 17.14
CA TRP A 5 4.05 9.74 18.09
C TRP A 5 4.39 10.20 19.49
N CYS A 6 5.10 11.32 19.62
CA CYS A 6 5.53 11.91 20.88
C CYS A 6 4.54 12.97 21.42
N GLU A 7 3.47 13.27 20.68
CA GLU A 7 2.43 14.21 21.11
C GLU A 7 1.76 13.73 22.40
N SER A 8 1.32 14.70 23.21
CA SER A 8 0.67 14.40 24.48
C SER A 8 -0.58 13.56 24.30
N LEU A 9 -0.74 12.54 25.15
CA LEU A 9 -1.88 11.63 25.17
C LEU A 9 -2.57 11.70 26.54
N ARG A 10 -3.90 11.84 26.56
CA ARG A 10 -4.70 11.68 27.78
C ARG A 10 -5.11 10.22 27.92
N LEU A 11 -4.78 9.62 29.05
CA LEU A 11 -5.17 8.25 29.40
C LEU A 11 -6.61 8.22 29.95
N PRO A 12 -7.28 7.06 29.96
CA PRO A 12 -8.65 6.92 30.47
C PRO A 12 -8.84 7.35 31.93
N ASN A 13 -7.78 7.26 32.74
CA ASN A 13 -7.78 7.73 34.14
C ASN A 13 -7.50 9.24 34.29
N GLY A 14 -7.55 10.01 33.20
CA GLY A 14 -7.33 11.46 33.20
C GLY A 14 -5.85 11.89 33.24
N ARG A 15 -4.90 10.96 33.43
CA ARG A 15 -3.47 11.29 33.40
C ARG A 15 -3.02 11.69 32.01
N LYS A 16 -2.09 12.64 31.91
CA LYS A 16 -1.47 13.07 30.65
C LYS A 16 -0.04 12.54 30.58
N ILE A 17 0.31 11.91 29.46
CA ILE A 17 1.67 11.46 29.14
C ILE A 17 2.16 12.12 27.85
N SER A 18 3.47 12.24 27.66
CA SER A 18 4.10 12.86 26.47
C SER A 18 5.43 12.20 26.12
N GLY A 19 6.00 12.55 24.96
CA GLY A 19 7.31 12.06 24.53
C GLY A 19 7.33 10.54 24.32
N GLY A 20 8.42 9.89 24.76
CA GLY A 20 8.60 8.44 24.60
C GLY A 20 7.50 7.60 25.26
N ALA A 21 6.93 8.06 26.37
CA ALA A 21 5.83 7.34 27.03
C ALA A 21 4.56 7.32 26.15
N ALA A 22 4.27 8.44 25.49
CA ALA A 22 3.13 8.53 24.58
C ALA A 22 3.35 7.69 23.31
N ARG A 23 4.58 7.65 22.79
CA ARG A 23 4.95 6.76 21.68
C ARG A 23 4.75 5.29 22.05
N ASN A 24 5.31 4.85 23.18
CA ASN A 24 5.20 3.46 23.61
C ASN A 24 3.74 3.06 23.85
N ARG A 25 2.92 3.98 24.37
CA ARG A 25 1.49 3.74 24.54
C ARG A 25 0.78 3.54 23.20
N ARG A 26 1.05 4.38 22.20
CA ARG A 26 0.49 4.22 20.85
C ARG A 26 0.93 2.92 20.18
N ILE A 27 2.21 2.54 20.31
CA ILE A 27 2.71 1.25 19.82
C ILE A 27 1.95 0.10 20.47
N ALA A 28 1.76 0.15 21.79
CA ALA A 28 1.02 -0.87 22.52
C ALA A 28 -0.47 -0.91 22.12
N ASP A 29 -1.12 0.24 21.96
CA ASP A 29 -2.52 0.33 21.51
C ASP A 29 -2.69 -0.22 20.08
N ALA A 30 -1.65 -0.17 19.25
CA ALA A 30 -1.59 -0.79 17.92
C ALA A 30 -1.20 -2.28 17.91
N GLY A 31 -1.15 -2.94 19.08
CA GLY A 31 -0.80 -4.36 19.20
C GLY A 31 0.69 -4.66 19.28
N GLY A 32 1.55 -3.63 19.31
CA GLY A 32 3.00 -3.77 19.35
C GLY A 32 3.67 -3.50 18.01
N MET A 33 5.00 -3.43 18.01
CA MET A 33 5.77 -3.12 16.80
C MET A 33 5.62 -4.21 15.74
N ASP A 34 5.55 -5.47 16.15
CA ASP A 34 5.44 -6.60 15.23
C ASP A 34 4.14 -6.53 14.42
N CYS A 35 3.01 -6.21 15.05
CA CYS A 35 1.74 -6.01 14.36
C CYS A 35 1.80 -4.85 13.36
N ILE A 36 2.38 -3.72 13.76
CA ILE A 36 2.57 -2.56 12.86
C ILE A 36 3.39 -2.96 11.63
N VAL A 37 4.50 -3.68 11.84
CA VAL A 37 5.38 -4.12 10.75
C VAL A 37 4.65 -5.10 9.84
N GLU A 38 3.94 -6.06 10.40
CA GLU A 38 3.18 -7.06 9.66
C GLU A 38 2.10 -6.43 8.78
N GLU A 39 1.33 -5.48 9.33
CA GLU A 39 0.29 -4.74 8.60
C GLU A 39 0.89 -3.96 7.43
N VAL A 40 1.95 -3.18 7.68
CA VAL A 40 2.61 -2.39 6.64
C VAL A 40 3.21 -3.28 5.55
N ALA A 41 3.84 -4.39 5.94
CA ALA A 41 4.41 -5.34 4.99
C ALA A 41 3.33 -5.99 4.11
N ARG A 42 2.21 -6.40 4.71
CA ARG A 42 1.05 -6.96 3.99
C ARG A 42 0.47 -5.96 3.00
N ASP A 43 0.29 -4.71 3.41
CA ASP A 43 -0.21 -3.65 2.55
C ASP A 43 0.72 -3.37 1.37
N ALA A 44 2.02 -3.30 1.63
CA ALA A 44 3.02 -3.10 0.60
C ALA A 44 3.03 -4.25 -0.41
N ALA A 45 3.01 -5.51 0.07
CA ALA A 45 2.96 -6.70 -0.77
C ALA A 45 1.69 -6.73 -1.64
N THR A 46 0.53 -6.43 -1.06
CA THR A 46 -0.76 -6.39 -1.76
C THR A 46 -0.74 -5.35 -2.88
N ARG A 47 -0.26 -4.13 -2.59
CA ARG A 47 -0.14 -3.06 -3.59
C ARG A 47 0.85 -3.40 -4.69
N ALA A 48 1.97 -4.05 -4.35
CA ALA A 48 2.96 -4.49 -5.32
C ALA A 48 2.38 -5.55 -6.28
N LEU A 49 1.70 -6.55 -5.74
CA LEU A 49 1.04 -7.59 -6.54
C LEU A 49 -0.03 -7.01 -7.48
N ALA A 50 -0.88 -6.10 -6.96
CA ALA A 50 -1.91 -5.45 -7.78
C ALA A 50 -1.30 -4.69 -8.97
N ARG A 51 -0.19 -3.95 -8.75
CA ARG A 51 0.52 -3.24 -9.82
C ARG A 51 1.14 -4.19 -10.84
N ALA A 52 1.73 -5.31 -10.38
CA ALA A 52 2.31 -6.31 -11.27
C ALA A 52 1.23 -6.95 -12.17
N ASN A 53 0.08 -7.32 -11.60
CA ASN A 53 -1.03 -7.89 -12.36
C ASN A 53 -1.58 -6.91 -13.39
N ALA A 54 -1.81 -5.65 -13.01
CA ALA A 54 -2.27 -4.62 -13.93
C ALA A 54 -1.31 -4.41 -15.12
N ALA A 55 0.00 -4.50 -14.89
CA ALA A 55 1.01 -4.40 -15.95
C ALA A 55 0.93 -5.58 -16.94
N VAL A 56 0.70 -6.80 -16.45
CA VAL A 56 0.53 -7.99 -17.30
C VAL A 56 -0.75 -7.90 -18.12
N GLU A 57 -1.88 -7.54 -17.51
CA GLU A 57 -3.16 -7.38 -18.20
C GLU A 57 -3.08 -6.34 -19.32
N THR A 58 -2.48 -5.19 -19.03
CA THR A 58 -2.24 -4.12 -20.01
C THR A 58 -1.43 -4.64 -21.21
N ARG A 59 -0.36 -5.40 -20.96
CA ARG A 59 0.47 -6.00 -22.01
C ARG A 59 -0.33 -6.97 -22.88
N VAL A 60 -1.19 -7.79 -22.28
CA VAL A 60 -2.04 -8.75 -23.02
C VAL A 60 -3.00 -8.02 -23.95
N ILE A 61 -3.65 -6.95 -23.48
CA ILE A 61 -4.60 -6.15 -24.27
C ILE A 61 -3.88 -5.50 -25.46
N ILE A 62 -2.74 -4.84 -25.24
CA ILE A 62 -1.94 -4.21 -26.30
C ILE A 62 -1.55 -5.25 -27.36
N THR A 63 -1.09 -6.42 -26.93
CA THR A 63 -0.67 -7.49 -27.86
C THR A 63 -1.85 -7.99 -28.72
N LYS A 64 -3.05 -8.13 -28.14
CA LYS A 64 -4.26 -8.52 -28.88
C LYS A 64 -4.67 -7.46 -29.90
N LEU A 65 -4.65 -6.18 -29.51
CA LEU A 65 -4.98 -5.06 -30.39
C LEU A 65 -4.02 -4.96 -31.59
N GLN A 66 -2.72 -5.12 -31.35
CA GLN A 66 -1.69 -5.11 -32.41
C GLN A 66 -1.91 -6.24 -33.43
N LYS A 67 -2.19 -7.46 -32.96
CA LYS A 67 -2.49 -8.60 -33.85
C LYS A 67 -3.74 -8.37 -34.70
N SER A 68 -4.81 -7.82 -34.11
CA SER A 68 -6.05 -7.50 -34.82
C SER A 68 -5.87 -6.39 -35.88
N SER A 69 -5.10 -5.34 -35.57
CA SER A 69 -4.75 -4.29 -36.52
C SER A 69 -3.95 -4.82 -37.71
N LYS A 70 -2.91 -5.65 -37.45
CA LYS A 70 -2.08 -6.25 -38.51
C LYS A 70 -2.89 -7.17 -39.43
N ASN A 71 -3.84 -7.92 -38.89
CA ASN A 71 -4.70 -8.80 -39.69
C ASN A 71 -5.65 -8.02 -40.60
N ARG A 72 -6.23 -6.91 -40.12
CA ARG A 72 -7.09 -6.03 -40.93
C ARG A 72 -6.34 -5.39 -42.09
N ASN A 73 -5.13 -4.88 -41.85
CA ASN A 73 -4.31 -4.28 -42.91
C ASN A 73 -3.88 -5.28 -43.97
N LYS A 74 -3.66 -6.55 -43.61
CA LYS A 74 -3.34 -7.62 -44.57
C LYS A 74 -4.52 -7.89 -45.52
N ILE A 75 -5.75 -7.96 -44.99
CA ILE A 75 -6.95 -8.21 -45.80
C ILE A 75 -7.24 -7.03 -46.73
N ALA A 76 -7.05 -5.79 -46.28
CA ALA A 76 -7.29 -4.60 -47.10
C ALA A 76 -6.26 -4.38 -48.24
N ALA A 77 -5.13 -5.11 -48.22
CA ALA A 77 -4.08 -5.03 -49.23
C ALA A 77 -4.14 -6.17 -50.27
N THR A 78 -5.17 -7.01 -50.23
CA THR A 78 -5.42 -8.13 -51.16
C THR A 78 -6.65 -7.83 -52.00
#